data_AF-A0A7C5YEY8-F1
#
_entry.id   AF-A0A7C5YEY8-F1
#
_cell.length_a   1.000
_cell.length_b   1.000
_cell.length_c   1.000
_cell.angle_alpha   90.00
_cell.angle_beta   90.00
_cell.angle_gamma   90.00
#
_symmetry.space_group_name_H-M   'P 1'
#
loop_
_entity.id
_entity.type
_entity.pdbx_description
1 polymer ?
#
loop_
_entity_poly.entity_id
_entity_poly.type
_entity_poly.pdbx_seq_one_letter_code
_entity_poly.pdbx_strand_id
1 'polypeptide(L)'
;MTERRFELASVHRCPLCGEPVSWAEKQAGEYACLTVCVPLIPFPRHLVEKHPQYLGEAKKLARPVFYSSAASAAALAVFMFFGLYELAVLVAVAALGFFMIGWSRRVRLIRRYRFS
;
A
#
# COMPACT_ATOMS: atom_id res chain seq x y z
N MET A 1 -15.06 36.69 10.70
CA MET A 1 -13.66 36.53 11.14
C MET A 1 -13.56 35.40 12.16
N THR A 2 -13.73 34.14 11.75
CA THR A 2 -13.68 32.98 12.67
C THR A 2 -13.38 31.67 11.91
N GLU A 3 -12.41 31.68 10.99
CA GLU A 3 -12.01 30.48 10.21
C GLU A 3 -10.52 30.12 10.41
N ARG A 4 -9.96 30.33 11.61
CA ARG A 4 -8.62 29.84 11.97
C ARG A 4 -8.70 28.74 13.03
N ARG A 5 -9.42 27.65 12.73
CA ARG A 5 -9.48 26.45 13.61
C ARG A 5 -9.15 25.14 12.87
N PHE A 6 -8.47 25.20 11.72
CA PHE A 6 -7.96 24.02 11.02
C PHE A 6 -6.42 23.88 11.09
N GLU A 7 -5.73 24.61 11.95
CA GLU A 7 -4.25 24.63 12.03
C GLU A 7 -3.65 23.64 13.05
N LEU A 8 -4.31 22.50 13.26
CA LEU A 8 -3.67 21.33 13.86
C LEU A 8 -4.03 20.09 13.04
N ALA A 9 -3.92 20.18 11.71
CA ALA A 9 -3.67 18.98 10.91
C ALA A 9 -2.44 18.32 11.51
N SER A 10 -2.59 17.15 12.13
CA SER A 10 -1.52 16.42 12.79
C SER A 10 -0.35 16.32 11.81
N VAL A 11 0.70 17.11 12.06
CA VAL A 11 1.87 17.18 11.20
C VAL A 11 2.56 15.83 11.28
N HIS A 12 2.32 15.00 10.27
CA HIS A 12 2.92 13.69 10.16
C HIS A 12 4.27 13.81 9.49
N ARG A 13 5.14 12.82 9.66
CA ARG A 13 6.44 12.79 8.98
C ARG A 13 6.40 11.79 7.83
N CYS A 14 6.99 12.18 6.71
CA CYS A 14 7.20 11.28 5.58
C CYS A 14 8.04 10.08 6.05
N PRO A 15 7.63 8.83 5.75
CA PRO A 15 8.38 7.64 6.18
C PRO A 15 9.75 7.51 5.50
N LEU A 16 10.00 8.26 4.42
CA LEU A 16 11.22 8.22 3.62
C LEU A 16 12.21 9.32 4.03
N CYS A 17 11.83 10.60 3.92
CA CYS A 17 12.72 11.75 4.21
C CYS A 17 12.52 12.40 5.58
N GLY A 18 11.42 12.11 6.29
CA GLY A 18 11.10 12.72 7.58
C GLY A 18 10.54 14.14 7.52
N GLU A 19 10.38 14.74 6.32
CA GLU A 19 9.73 16.05 6.13
C GLU A 19 8.27 16.03 6.63
N PRO A 20 7.72 17.16 7.09
CA PRO A 20 6.33 17.28 7.50
C PRO A 20 5.39 17.11 6.30
N VAL A 21 4.43 16.19 6.41
CA VAL A 21 3.46 15.84 5.37
C VAL A 21 2.06 15.65 5.96
N SER A 22 1.05 15.71 5.09
CA SER A 22 -0.33 15.40 5.49
C SER A 22 -0.49 13.92 5.87
N TRP A 23 -1.55 13.59 6.61
CA TRP A 23 -1.86 12.18 6.92
C TRP A 23 -2.03 11.32 5.67
N ALA A 24 -2.67 11.86 4.62
CA ALA A 24 -2.87 11.17 3.35
C ALA A 24 -1.53 10.85 2.67
N GLU A 25 -0.58 11.79 2.68
CA GLU A 25 0.76 11.57 2.12
C GLU A 25 1.58 10.58 2.95
N LYS A 26 1.44 10.61 4.28
CA LYS A 26 2.05 9.57 5.14
C LYS A 26 1.51 8.18 4.78
N GLN A 27 0.19 8.03 4.66
CA GLN A 27 -0.42 6.74 4.27
C GLN A 27 0.04 6.32 2.87
N ALA A 28 0.13 7.25 1.93
CA ALA A 28 0.57 6.94 0.58
C ALA A 28 2.06 6.56 0.53
N GLY A 29 2.90 7.14 1.38
CA GLY A 29 4.31 6.74 1.52
C GLY A 29 4.47 5.40 2.25
N GLU A 30 3.64 5.13 3.25
CA GLU A 30 3.64 3.84 3.95
C GLU A 30 3.07 2.73 3.07
N TYR A 31 2.07 3.00 2.24
CA TYR A 31 1.32 2.01 1.46
C TYR A 31 1.36 2.30 -0.04
N ALA A 32 2.51 2.71 -0.57
CA ALA A 32 2.66 3.07 -1.98
C ALA A 32 2.21 1.96 -2.93
N CYS A 33 2.35 0.69 -2.54
CA CYS A 33 1.84 -0.43 -3.33
C CYS A 33 0.32 -0.36 -3.51
N LEU A 34 -0.42 -0.02 -2.45
CA LEU A 34 -1.88 0.11 -2.49
C LEU A 34 -2.28 1.37 -3.25
N THR A 35 -1.61 2.49 -3.00
CA THR A 35 -1.88 3.79 -3.66
C THR A 35 -1.65 3.72 -5.17
N VAL A 36 -0.65 2.97 -5.63
CA VAL A 36 -0.39 2.78 -7.06
C VAL A 36 -1.45 1.88 -7.71
N CYS A 37 -1.88 0.83 -7.02
CA CYS A 37 -2.87 -0.11 -7.55
C CYS A 37 -4.31 0.45 -7.49
N VAL A 38 -4.57 1.36 -6.56
CA VAL A 38 -5.89 1.93 -6.30
C VAL A 38 -5.77 3.47 -6.32
N PRO A 39 -5.94 4.11 -7.49
CA PRO A 39 -5.82 5.57 -7.64
C PRO A 39 -7.06 6.32 -7.11
N LEU A 40 -7.64 5.87 -6.00
CA LEU A 40 -8.81 6.49 -5.36
C LEU A 40 -8.45 7.69 -4.47
N ILE A 41 -7.16 7.86 -4.12
CA ILE A 41 -6.67 8.96 -3.29
C ILE A 41 -5.97 9.97 -4.21
N PRO A 42 -6.18 11.30 -4.05
CA PRO A 42 -5.42 12.30 -4.78
C PRO A 42 -3.93 12.01 -4.65
N PHE A 43 -3.25 11.87 -5.79
CA PHE A 43 -1.89 11.38 -5.85
C PHE A 43 -0.98 12.22 -4.94
N PRO A 44 -0.18 11.61 -4.06
CA PRO A 44 0.64 12.33 -3.09
C PRO A 44 1.72 13.14 -3.83
N ARG A 45 1.57 14.46 -3.88
CA ARG A 45 2.48 15.35 -4.63
C ARG A 45 3.90 15.24 -4.10
N HIS A 46 4.05 15.22 -2.77
CA HIS A 46 5.35 15.07 -2.12
C HIS A 46 6.08 13.80 -2.59
N LEU A 47 5.39 12.67 -2.71
CA LEU A 47 6.01 11.41 -3.12
C LEU A 47 6.48 11.42 -4.57
N VAL A 48 5.72 12.07 -5.45
CA VAL A 48 6.04 12.19 -6.87
C VAL A 48 7.22 13.13 -7.09
N GLU A 49 7.23 14.26 -6.37
CA GLU A 49 8.24 15.31 -6.52
C GLU A 49 9.57 14.92 -5.84
N LYS A 50 9.52 14.41 -4.60
CA LYS A 50 10.71 14.14 -3.80
C LYS A 50 11.22 12.70 -3.91
N HIS A 51 10.35 11.74 -4.20
CA HIS A 51 10.70 10.31 -4.19
C HIS A 51 10.24 9.54 -5.45
N PRO A 52 10.55 10.04 -6.68
CA PRO A 52 10.09 9.40 -7.91
C PRO A 52 10.65 7.99 -8.11
N GLN A 53 11.87 7.72 -7.64
CA GLN A 53 12.52 6.41 -7.73
C GLN A 53 11.78 5.35 -6.89
N TYR A 54 11.43 5.70 -5.65
CA TYR A 54 10.64 4.86 -4.77
C TYR A 54 9.27 4.53 -5.39
N LEU A 55 8.59 5.53 -5.96
CA LEU A 55 7.31 5.35 -6.62
C LEU A 55 7.43 4.45 -7.87
N GLY A 56 8.53 4.57 -8.62
CA GLY A 56 8.85 3.73 -9.78
C GLY A 56 9.05 2.26 -9.40
N GLU A 57 9.81 1.97 -8.34
CA GLU A 57 9.99 0.61 -7.85
C GLU A 57 8.70 0.04 -7.24
N ALA A 58 7.97 0.86 -6.47
CA ALA A 58 6.66 0.48 -5.93
C ALA A 58 5.72 0.07 -7.06
N LYS A 59 5.68 0.81 -8.17
CA LYS A 59 4.86 0.46 -9.37
C LYS A 59 5.17 -0.91 -9.95
N LYS A 60 6.45 -1.28 -10.04
CA LYS A 60 6.87 -2.59 -10.58
C LYS A 60 6.53 -3.74 -9.63
N LEU A 61 6.72 -3.53 -8.33
CA LEU A 61 6.54 -4.58 -7.33
C LEU A 61 5.08 -4.77 -6.89
N ALA A 62 4.28 -3.69 -6.88
CA ALA A 62 2.94 -3.69 -6.31
C ALA A 62 1.93 -4.45 -7.16
N ARG A 63 1.96 -4.28 -8.49
CA ARG A 63 1.01 -4.90 -9.42
C ARG A 63 0.91 -6.42 -9.26
N PRO A 64 1.99 -7.21 -9.38
CA PRO A 64 1.88 -8.66 -9.26
C PRO A 64 1.37 -9.09 -7.87
N VAL A 65 1.84 -8.45 -6.80
CA VAL A 65 1.43 -8.77 -5.43
C VAL A 65 -0.06 -8.47 -5.20
N PHE A 66 -0.53 -7.29 -5.62
CA PHE A 66 -1.90 -6.87 -5.46
C PHE A 66 -2.86 -7.73 -6.28
N TYR A 67 -2.56 -7.98 -7.55
CA TYR A 67 -3.44 -8.81 -8.39
C TYR A 67 -3.44 -10.28 -7.97
N SER A 68 -2.31 -10.85 -7.53
CA SER A 68 -2.29 -12.22 -7.00
C SER A 68 -3.08 -12.35 -5.70
N SER A 69 -2.97 -11.38 -4.79
CA SER A 69 -3.77 -11.38 -3.55
C SER A 69 -5.26 -11.18 -3.82
N ALA A 70 -5.64 -10.24 -4.70
CA ALA A 70 -7.02 -10.01 -5.09
C ALA A 70 -7.64 -11.22 -5.80
N ALA A 71 -6.91 -11.85 -6.72
CA ALA A 71 -7.34 -13.07 -7.40
C ALA A 71 -7.53 -14.24 -6.41
N SER A 72 -6.62 -14.39 -5.44
CA SER A 72 -6.74 -15.41 -4.40
C SER A 72 -7.94 -15.16 -3.49
N ALA A 73 -8.22 -13.90 -3.13
CA ALA A 73 -9.40 -13.54 -2.35
C ALA A 73 -10.71 -13.81 -3.13
N ALA A 74 -10.74 -13.50 -4.42
CA ALA A 74 -11.88 -13.80 -5.29
C ALA A 74 -12.11 -15.33 -5.43
N ALA A 75 -11.04 -16.09 -5.66
CA ALA A 75 -11.11 -17.56 -5.72
C ALA A 75 -11.59 -18.17 -4.41
N LEU A 76 -11.15 -17.64 -3.26
CA LEU A 76 -11.62 -18.06 -1.94
C LEU A 76 -13.13 -17.87 -1.80
N ALA A 77 -13.66 -16.70 -2.17
CA ALA A 77 -15.08 -16.42 -2.13
C ALA A 77 -15.89 -17.37 -3.02
N VAL A 78 -15.38 -17.68 -4.22
CA VAL A 78 -15.99 -18.66 -5.13
C VAL A 78 -16.03 -20.05 -4.50
N PHE A 79 -14.90 -20.55 -3.96
CA PHE A 79 -14.86 -21.88 -3.36
C PHE A 79 -15.74 -22.01 -2.12
N MET A 80 -15.81 -20.96 -1.28
CA MET A 80 -16.76 -20.94 -0.16
C MET A 80 -18.22 -20.96 -0.64
N PHE A 81 -18.55 -20.21 -1.70
CA PHE A 81 -19.91 -20.18 -2.25
C PHE A 81 -20.37 -21.55 -2.77
N PHE A 82 -19.48 -22.32 -3.38
CA PHE A 82 -19.77 -23.68 -3.87
C PHE A 82 -19.60 -24.78 -2.80
N GLY A 83 -19.26 -24.45 -1.55
CA GLY A 83 -19.08 -25.41 -0.47
C GLY A 83 -17.81 -26.27 -0.59
N LEU A 84 -16.82 -25.83 -1.38
CA LEU A 84 -15.55 -26.53 -1.60
C LEU A 84 -14.52 -26.14 -0.53
N TYR A 85 -14.78 -26.52 0.72
CA TYR A 85 -14.01 -26.04 1.88
C TYR A 85 -12.52 -26.45 1.86
N GLU A 86 -12.20 -27.67 1.43
CA GLU A 86 -10.79 -28.13 1.35
C GLU A 86 -9.97 -27.28 0.37
N LEU A 87 -10.54 -26.95 -0.78
CA LEU A 87 -9.91 -26.05 -1.76
C LEU A 87 -9.86 -24.61 -1.26
N ALA A 88 -10.89 -24.16 -0.53
CA ALA A 88 -10.90 -22.85 0.10
C ALA A 88 -9.75 -22.68 1.10
N VAL A 89 -9.44 -23.72 1.91
CA VAL A 89 -8.30 -23.68 2.85
C VAL A 89 -6.98 -23.52 2.10
N LEU A 90 -6.76 -24.28 1.00
CA LEU A 90 -5.54 -24.16 0.20
C LEU A 90 -5.37 -22.75 -0.39
N VAL A 91 -6.46 -22.17 -0.91
CA VAL A 91 -6.45 -20.79 -1.43
C VAL A 91 -6.24 -19.77 -0.33
N ALA A 92 -6.80 -19.97 0.86
CA ALA A 92 -6.58 -19.09 2.00
C ALA A 92 -5.10 -19.08 2.42
N VAL A 93 -4.45 -20.25 2.47
CA VAL A 93 -3.01 -20.36 2.73
C VAL A 93 -2.19 -19.66 1.65
N ALA A 94 -2.54 -19.84 0.37
CA ALA A 94 -1.87 -19.15 -0.73
C ALA A 94 -2.05 -17.62 -0.63
N ALA A 95 -3.25 -17.14 -0.32
CA ALA A 95 -3.55 -15.71 -0.12
C ALA A 95 -2.70 -15.11 1.00
N LEU A 96 -2.59 -15.80 2.14
CA LEU A 96 -1.73 -15.41 3.25
C LEU A 96 -0.25 -15.37 2.83
N GLY A 97 0.21 -16.34 2.04
CA GLY A 97 1.57 -16.36 1.49
C GLY A 97 1.86 -15.14 0.62
N PHE A 98 0.97 -14.82 -0.33
CA PHE A 98 1.11 -13.62 -1.17
C PHE A 98 1.08 -12.34 -0.35
N PHE A 99 0.22 -12.26 0.66
CA PHE A 99 0.16 -11.12 1.57
C PHE A 99 1.49 -10.92 2.33
N MET A 100 2.05 -11.98 2.90
CA MET A 100 3.33 -11.95 3.62
C MET A 100 4.50 -11.58 2.69
N ILE A 101 4.52 -12.10 1.46
CA ILE A 101 5.52 -11.71 0.46
C ILE A 101 5.40 -10.22 0.14
N GLY A 102 4.18 -9.75 -0.10
CA GLY A 102 3.86 -8.35 -0.35
C GLY A 102 4.32 -7.43 0.77
N TRP A 103 4.00 -7.81 2.02
CA TRP A 103 4.43 -7.10 3.22
C TRP A 103 5.95 -7.06 3.33
N SER A 104 6.64 -8.19 3.12
CA SER A 104 8.11 -8.23 3.19
C SER A 104 8.75 -7.33 2.13
N ARG A 105 8.21 -7.30 0.90
CA ARG A 105 8.69 -6.46 -0.19
C ARG A 105 8.47 -4.98 0.12
N ARG A 106 7.31 -4.63 0.66
CA ARG A 106 6.99 -3.28 1.16
C ARG A 106 8.03 -2.83 2.20
N VAL A 107 8.26 -3.63 3.23
CA VAL A 107 9.21 -3.30 4.31
C VAL A 107 10.63 -3.14 3.75
N ARG A 108 11.07 -4.03 2.86
CA ARG A 108 12.38 -3.91 2.19
C ARG A 108 12.48 -2.64 1.36
N LEU A 109 11.43 -2.30 0.62
CA LEU A 109 11.40 -1.11 -0.23
C LEU A 109 11.48 0.18 0.60
N ILE A 110 10.68 0.29 1.67
CA ILE A 110 10.74 1.44 2.57
C ILE A 110 12.12 1.55 3.21
N ARG A 111 12.68 0.44 3.72
CA ARG A 111 14.02 0.46 4.32
C ARG A 111 15.11 0.88 3.34
N ARG A 112 15.02 0.46 2.08
CA ARG A 112 16.00 0.82 1.04
C ARG A 112 16.01 2.32 0.72
N TYR A 113 14.84 2.95 0.68
CA TYR A 113 14.69 4.36 0.30
C TYR A 113 14.52 5.30 1.51
N ARG A 114 14.69 4.79 2.72
CA ARG A 114 14.66 5.63 3.92
C ARG A 114 15.94 6.45 3.95
N PHE A 115 15.80 7.78 4.03
CA PHE A 115 16.91 8.74 4.00
C PHE A 115 17.71 8.78 2.70
N SER A 116 17.13 8.33 1.58
CA SER A 116 17.60 8.63 0.21
C SER A 116 16.87 9.84 -0.35
#